data_AF-A0A923ECZ1-F1
#
_entry.id   AF-A0A923ECZ1-F1
#
_cell.length_a   1.000
_cell.length_b   1.000
_cell.length_c   1.000
_cell.angle_alpha   90.00
_cell.angle_beta   90.00
_cell.angle_gamma   90.00
#
_symmetry.space_group_name_H-M   'P 1'
#
loop_
_entity.id
_entity.type
_entity.pdbx_description
1 polymer ?
#
loop_
_entity_poly.entity_id
_entity_poly.type
_entity_poly.pdbx_seq_one_letter_code
_entity_poly.pdbx_strand_id
1 'polypeptide(L)'
;MFQTLQSRLTVEMRLAGITTLEQANEFLNSYIKKFNAKFALPVDSIKSVFEKQPSSDKINLTLAILDSRKIDSGSCIKFKTKYYIPTNKDGIAVHYHKGTSGMVIESFDKQLYFCINDQVYALELIPDHLPTSKNFDFVKIPKEPKKKYIPPMTHPWRQSSFEKHCKMQAHRLKTNVA
;
A
#
# COMPACT_ATOMS: atom_id res chain seq x y z
N MET A 1 9.02 -41.11 27.92
CA MET A 1 8.75 -39.78 27.33
C MET A 1 9.23 -39.80 25.89
N PHE A 2 8.35 -39.56 24.91
CA PHE A 2 8.73 -39.63 23.50
C PHE A 2 9.76 -38.53 23.18
N GLN A 3 10.90 -38.91 22.59
CA GLN A 3 12.02 -38.02 22.24
C GLN A 3 11.72 -37.20 20.96
N THR A 4 10.49 -36.71 20.84
CA THR A 4 10.05 -35.94 19.67
C THR A 4 10.61 -34.52 19.71
N LEU A 5 10.77 -33.91 18.53
CA LEU A 5 11.20 -32.52 18.39
C LEU A 5 10.35 -31.58 19.28
N GLN A 6 9.04 -31.80 19.32
CA GLN A 6 8.08 -30.96 20.04
C GLN A 6 8.36 -30.84 21.55
N SER A 7 8.75 -31.94 22.21
CA SER A 7 9.01 -31.93 23.65
C SER A 7 10.34 -31.24 24.00
N ARG A 8 11.34 -31.34 23.13
CA ARG A 8 12.67 -30.74 23.35
C ARG A 8 12.75 -29.29 22.88
N LEU A 9 12.05 -28.93 21.82
CA LEU A 9 12.09 -27.59 21.23
C LEU A 9 11.71 -26.52 22.25
N THR A 10 10.67 -26.76 23.05
CA THR A 10 10.22 -25.81 24.08
C THR A 10 11.25 -25.62 25.20
N VAL A 11 11.94 -26.69 25.59
CA VAL A 11 13.00 -26.64 26.61
C VAL A 11 14.22 -25.90 26.08
N GLU A 12 14.64 -26.21 24.85
CA GLU A 12 15.81 -25.61 24.20
C GLU A 12 15.58 -24.12 23.89
N MET A 13 14.38 -23.73 23.49
CA MET A 13 14.01 -22.31 23.34
C MET A 13 14.06 -21.57 24.69
N ARG A 14 13.64 -22.22 25.78
CA ARG A 14 13.73 -21.65 27.13
C ARG A 14 15.18 -21.51 27.60
N LEU A 15 16.03 -22.50 27.30
CA LEU A 15 17.47 -22.44 27.58
C LEU A 15 18.17 -21.34 26.78
N ALA A 16 17.74 -21.10 25.53
CA ALA A 16 18.23 -20.01 24.70
C ALA A 16 17.69 -18.62 25.11
N GLY A 17 16.78 -18.54 26.08
CA GLY A 17 16.22 -17.28 26.57
C GLY A 17 15.31 -16.57 25.56
N ILE A 18 14.71 -17.31 24.63
CA ILE A 18 13.87 -16.74 23.55
C ILE A 18 12.52 -16.33 24.12
N THR A 19 12.15 -15.07 23.91
CA THR A 19 10.87 -14.50 24.38
C THR A 19 9.99 -13.99 23.25
N THR A 20 10.53 -13.86 22.04
CA THR A 20 9.82 -13.32 20.87
C THR A 20 9.65 -14.35 19.77
N LEU A 21 8.59 -14.19 18.97
CA LEU A 21 8.29 -15.09 17.85
C LEU A 21 9.36 -15.04 16.75
N GLU A 22 9.93 -13.86 16.51
CA GLU A 22 10.99 -13.66 15.51
C GLU A 22 12.27 -14.43 15.87
N GLN A 23 12.72 -14.30 17.13
CA GLN A 23 13.86 -15.06 17.65
C GLN A 23 13.62 -16.57 17.62
N ALA A 24 12.39 -17.02 17.87
CA ALA A 24 12.03 -18.43 17.79
C ALA A 24 12.16 -18.97 16.36
N ASN A 25 11.71 -18.21 15.36
CA ASN A 25 11.83 -18.57 13.95
C ASN A 25 13.29 -18.64 13.49
N GLU A 26 14.13 -17.70 13.94
CA GLU A 26 15.57 -17.73 13.65
C GLU A 26 16.26 -18.94 14.29
N PHE A 27 15.94 -19.22 15.57
CA PHE A 27 16.48 -20.36 16.30
C PHE A 27 16.14 -21.69 15.65
N LEU A 28 14.90 -21.86 15.18
CA LEU A 28 14.41 -23.07 14.52
C LEU A 28 15.28 -23.50 13.34
N ASN A 29 15.70 -22.56 12.49
CA ASN A 29 16.55 -22.85 11.33
C ASN A 29 17.89 -23.49 11.71
N SER A 30 18.50 -23.05 12.81
CA SER A 30 19.75 -23.60 13.31
C SER A 30 19.55 -24.90 14.10
N TYR A 31 18.48 -24.96 14.90
CA TYR A 31 18.22 -26.06 15.83
C TYR A 31 17.74 -27.32 15.11
N ILE A 32 16.92 -27.19 14.05
CA ILE A 32 16.48 -28.35 13.24
C ILE A 32 17.69 -29.12 12.69
N LYS A 33 18.73 -28.42 12.22
CA LYS A 33 19.97 -29.06 11.73
C LYS A 33 20.69 -29.83 12.85
N LYS A 34 20.84 -29.22 14.02
CA LYS A 34 21.46 -29.86 15.21
C LYS A 34 20.65 -31.05 15.70
N PHE A 35 19.33 -30.96 15.67
CA PHE A 35 18.42 -32.02 16.06
C PHE A 35 18.50 -33.20 15.09
N ASN A 36 18.42 -32.94 13.78
CA ASN A 36 18.53 -33.98 12.76
C ASN A 36 19.89 -34.67 12.82
N ALA A 37 21.00 -33.95 13.08
CA ALA A 37 22.31 -34.58 13.24
C ALA A 37 22.39 -35.60 14.40
N LYS A 38 21.56 -35.43 15.44
CA LYS A 38 21.55 -36.32 16.63
C LYS A 38 20.50 -37.43 16.54
N PHE A 39 19.35 -37.16 15.92
CA PHE A 39 18.18 -38.03 15.97
C PHE A 39 17.72 -38.54 14.61
N ALA A 40 18.23 -38.01 13.50
CA ALA A 40 17.88 -38.55 12.19
C ALA A 40 18.49 -39.93 12.01
N LEU A 41 17.68 -40.84 11.46
CA LEU A 41 18.15 -42.16 11.07
C LEU A 41 19.00 -42.04 9.79
N PRO A 42 20.05 -42.84 9.63
CA PRO A 42 20.92 -42.83 8.43
C PRO A 42 20.24 -43.39 7.16
N VAL A 43 18.95 -43.69 7.23
CA VAL A 43 18.22 -44.37 6.17
C VAL A 43 17.41 -43.35 5.37
N ASP A 44 17.92 -42.97 4.20
CA ASP A 44 17.24 -42.11 3.22
C ASP A 44 16.13 -42.85 2.42
N SER A 45 15.74 -44.05 2.84
CA SER A 45 14.79 -44.89 2.10
C SER A 45 13.32 -44.46 2.27
N ILE A 46 13.05 -43.43 3.07
CA ILE A 46 11.70 -42.89 3.23
C ILE A 46 11.40 -42.08 1.97
N LYS A 47 10.75 -42.72 0.98
CA LYS A 47 10.14 -41.98 -0.14
C LYS A 47 9.28 -40.88 0.47
N SER A 48 9.59 -39.62 0.13
CA SER A 48 8.80 -38.48 0.59
C SER A 48 7.32 -38.73 0.29
N VAL A 49 6.52 -38.92 1.33
CA VAL A 49 5.05 -39.01 1.24
C VAL A 49 4.43 -37.61 1.15
N PHE A 50 5.24 -36.57 1.35
CA PHE A 50 4.79 -35.19 1.24
C PHE A 50 4.54 -34.79 -0.20
N GLU A 51 3.45 -34.06 -0.41
CA GLU A 51 3.14 -33.43 -1.68
C GLU A 51 4.16 -32.34 -2.01
N LYS A 52 4.43 -32.13 -3.30
CA LYS A 52 5.32 -31.05 -3.73
C LYS A 52 4.73 -29.71 -3.34
N GLN A 53 5.59 -28.76 -2.96
CA GLN A 53 5.15 -27.40 -2.68
C GLN A 53 4.41 -26.83 -3.90
N PRO A 54 3.16 -26.37 -3.74
CA PRO A 54 2.42 -25.75 -4.81
C PRO A 54 3.06 -24.41 -5.24
N SER A 55 2.76 -23.96 -6.45
CA SER A 55 3.20 -22.64 -6.91
C SER A 55 2.61 -21.52 -6.05
N SER A 56 3.28 -20.37 -6.02
CA SER A 56 2.79 -19.16 -5.34
C SER A 56 1.34 -18.84 -5.71
N ASP A 57 1.00 -18.95 -6.99
CA ASP A 57 -0.32 -18.61 -7.51
C ASP A 57 -1.38 -19.58 -6.98
N LYS A 58 -1.04 -20.87 -6.89
CA LYS A 58 -1.95 -21.88 -6.34
C LYS A 58 -2.14 -21.67 -4.83
N ILE A 59 -1.10 -21.28 -4.10
CA ILE A 59 -1.21 -20.91 -2.69
C ILE A 59 -2.12 -19.69 -2.53
N ASN A 60 -1.92 -18.66 -3.34
CA ASN A 60 -2.68 -17.41 -3.32
C ASN A 60 -4.19 -17.64 -3.49
N LEU A 61 -4.55 -18.52 -4.42
CA LEU A 61 -5.94 -18.90 -4.67
C LEU A 61 -6.50 -19.86 -3.60
N THR A 62 -5.67 -20.74 -3.05
CA THR A 62 -6.08 -21.70 -2.00
C THR A 62 -6.42 -20.97 -0.69
N LEU A 63 -5.67 -19.91 -0.38
CA LEU A 63 -5.88 -19.08 0.80
C LEU A 63 -6.85 -17.91 0.56
N ALA A 64 -7.55 -17.91 -0.58
CA ALA A 64 -8.48 -16.86 -0.94
C ALA A 64 -9.78 -16.92 -0.10
N ILE A 65 -10.35 -15.76 0.18
CA ILE A 65 -11.65 -15.62 0.85
C ILE A 65 -12.73 -15.48 -0.23
N LEU A 66 -13.75 -16.33 -0.13
CA LEU A 66 -14.87 -16.38 -1.07
C LEU A 66 -16.13 -15.83 -0.40
N ASP A 67 -16.77 -14.85 -1.01
CA ASP A 67 -17.98 -14.22 -0.49
C ASP A 67 -19.03 -14.04 -1.58
N SER A 68 -20.26 -14.52 -1.34
CA SER A 68 -21.34 -14.44 -2.30
C SER A 68 -21.99 -13.07 -2.27
N ARG A 69 -21.98 -12.37 -3.41
CA ARG A 69 -22.52 -11.01 -3.53
C ARG A 69 -23.41 -10.89 -4.76
N LYS A 70 -24.31 -9.92 -4.71
CA LYS A 70 -25.21 -9.57 -5.82
C LYS A 70 -24.86 -8.18 -6.33
N ILE A 71 -24.99 -8.01 -7.64
CA ILE A 71 -24.78 -6.75 -8.32
C ILE A 71 -25.94 -5.80 -8.03
N ASP A 72 -25.60 -4.54 -7.73
CA ASP A 72 -26.55 -3.46 -7.50
C ASP A 72 -27.01 -2.81 -8.83
N SER A 73 -27.96 -1.86 -8.76
CA SER A 73 -28.48 -1.14 -9.93
C SER A 73 -27.40 -0.44 -10.76
N GLY A 74 -26.30 0.00 -10.14
CA GLY A 74 -25.17 0.64 -10.79
C GLY A 74 -24.16 -0.31 -11.45
N SER A 75 -24.49 -1.60 -11.61
CA SER A 75 -23.52 -2.64 -12.02
C SER A 75 -22.30 -2.75 -11.10
N CYS A 76 -22.43 -2.30 -9.85
CA CYS A 76 -21.37 -2.32 -8.86
C CYS A 76 -21.68 -3.31 -7.74
N ILE A 77 -20.62 -3.70 -7.02
CA ILE A 77 -20.69 -4.64 -5.91
C ILE A 77 -20.12 -3.97 -4.68
N LYS A 78 -20.84 -4.07 -3.56
CA LYS A 78 -20.36 -3.59 -2.27
C LYS A 78 -19.59 -4.71 -1.56
N PHE A 79 -18.33 -4.44 -1.22
CA PHE A 79 -17.49 -5.37 -0.46
C PHE A 79 -16.68 -4.58 0.58
N LYS A 80 -16.70 -5.04 1.84
CA LYS A 80 -16.02 -4.38 2.98
C LYS A 80 -16.21 -2.84 3.00
N THR A 81 -17.46 -2.41 2.87
CA THR A 81 -17.90 -0.98 2.91
C THR A 81 -17.64 -0.18 1.62
N LYS A 82 -16.81 -0.65 0.70
CA LYS A 82 -16.48 0.04 -0.55
C LYS A 82 -17.25 -0.52 -1.75
N TYR A 83 -17.40 0.28 -2.80
CA TYR A 83 -18.01 -0.14 -4.06
C TYR A 83 -16.95 -0.45 -5.10
N TYR A 84 -17.16 -1.55 -5.82
CA TYR A 84 -16.28 -2.00 -6.88
C TYR A 84 -17.06 -2.27 -8.17
N ILE A 85 -16.42 -2.07 -9.30
CA ILE A 85 -16.95 -2.42 -10.63
C ILE A 85 -16.14 -3.58 -11.20
N PRO A 86 -16.79 -4.61 -11.80
CA PRO A 86 -16.06 -5.65 -12.50
C PRO A 86 -15.49 -5.12 -13.81
N THR A 87 -14.21 -5.37 -14.04
CA THR A 87 -13.44 -4.91 -15.19
C THR A 87 -12.85 -6.12 -15.91
N ASN A 88 -12.97 -6.14 -17.24
CA ASN A 88 -12.42 -7.20 -18.07
C ASN A 88 -10.89 -7.07 -18.22
N LYS A 89 -10.25 -8.07 -18.84
CA LYS A 89 -8.80 -8.08 -19.11
C LYS A 89 -8.31 -6.85 -19.87
N ASP A 90 -9.17 -6.27 -20.72
CA ASP A 90 -8.88 -5.08 -21.52
C ASP A 90 -9.01 -3.76 -20.73
N GLY A 91 -9.32 -3.82 -19.43
CA GLY A 91 -9.55 -2.63 -18.61
C GLY A 91 -10.92 -1.98 -18.82
N ILE A 92 -11.83 -2.65 -19.54
CA ILE A 92 -13.18 -2.16 -19.81
C ILE A 92 -14.13 -2.62 -18.71
N ALA A 93 -14.87 -1.67 -18.11
CA ALA A 93 -15.91 -1.97 -17.13
C ALA A 93 -17.03 -2.82 -17.75
N VAL A 94 -17.39 -3.91 -17.08
CA VAL A 94 -18.43 -4.84 -17.50
C VAL A 94 -19.69 -4.55 -16.70
N HIS A 95 -20.81 -4.41 -17.39
CA HIS A 95 -22.08 -4.07 -16.78
C HIS A 95 -23.03 -5.26 -16.83
N TYR A 96 -23.64 -5.56 -15.69
CA TYR A 96 -24.59 -6.66 -15.52
C TYR A 96 -25.88 -6.14 -14.92
N HIS A 97 -26.97 -6.85 -15.16
CA HIS A 97 -28.25 -6.47 -14.60
C HIS A 97 -28.24 -6.58 -13.07
N LYS A 98 -29.04 -5.73 -12.41
CA LYS A 98 -29.29 -5.80 -10.97
C LYS A 98 -29.72 -7.21 -10.57
N GLY A 99 -29.19 -7.71 -9.46
CA GLY A 99 -29.56 -9.00 -8.89
C GLY A 99 -28.81 -10.20 -9.47
N THR A 100 -27.92 -10.00 -10.45
CA THR A 100 -26.95 -11.02 -10.88
C THR A 100 -26.12 -11.45 -9.67
N SER A 101 -26.13 -12.74 -9.37
CA SER A 101 -25.35 -13.32 -8.27
C SER A 101 -23.96 -13.70 -8.77
N GLY A 102 -22.94 -13.46 -7.96
CA GLY A 102 -21.58 -13.88 -8.23
C GLY A 102 -20.78 -14.04 -6.95
N MET A 103 -19.52 -14.46 -7.10
CA MET A 103 -18.61 -14.67 -5.99
C MET A 103 -17.47 -13.66 -6.04
N VAL A 104 -17.32 -12.90 -4.97
CA VAL A 104 -16.12 -12.10 -4.73
C VAL A 104 -15.02 -13.04 -4.24
N ILE A 105 -13.86 -12.96 -4.86
CA ILE A 105 -12.65 -13.70 -4.50
C ILE A 105 -11.62 -12.69 -4.06
N GLU A 106 -11.29 -12.69 -2.77
CA GLU A 106 -10.17 -11.92 -2.22
C GLU A 106 -8.97 -12.85 -2.09
N SER A 107 -7.95 -12.66 -2.93
CA SER A 107 -6.74 -13.46 -2.89
C SER A 107 -5.92 -13.18 -1.64
N PHE A 108 -4.97 -14.05 -1.30
CA PHE A 108 -4.03 -13.83 -0.18
C PHE A 108 -3.25 -12.52 -0.32
N ASP A 109 -2.91 -12.13 -1.56
CA ASP A 109 -2.27 -10.85 -1.89
C ASP A 109 -3.21 -9.63 -1.80
N LYS A 110 -4.46 -9.83 -1.37
CA LYS A 110 -5.53 -8.83 -1.26
C LYS A 110 -5.99 -8.25 -2.61
N GLN A 111 -5.75 -8.98 -3.70
CA GLN A 111 -6.36 -8.64 -4.99
C GLN A 111 -7.81 -9.12 -4.99
N LEU A 112 -8.67 -8.35 -5.64
CA LEU A 112 -10.11 -8.60 -5.66
C LEU A 112 -10.54 -9.02 -7.06
N TYR A 113 -11.24 -10.14 -7.11
CA TYR A 113 -11.84 -10.66 -8.32
C TYR A 113 -13.32 -10.91 -8.10
N PHE A 114 -14.07 -10.96 -9.19
CA PHE A 114 -15.48 -11.31 -9.17
C PHE A 114 -15.78 -12.36 -10.23
N CYS A 115 -16.34 -13.48 -9.79
CA CYS A 115 -16.75 -14.58 -10.65
C CYS A 115 -18.25 -14.55 -10.89
N ILE A 116 -18.66 -14.47 -12.16
CA ILE A 116 -20.04 -14.56 -12.61
C ILE A 116 -20.10 -15.60 -13.73
N ASN A 117 -20.94 -16.63 -13.59
CA ASN A 117 -21.15 -17.65 -14.63
C ASN A 117 -19.84 -18.19 -15.22
N ASP A 118 -18.89 -18.58 -14.36
CA ASP A 118 -17.54 -19.07 -14.69
C ASP A 118 -16.59 -18.06 -15.36
N GLN A 119 -17.00 -16.80 -15.50
CA GLN A 119 -16.14 -15.71 -15.97
C GLN A 119 -15.59 -14.93 -14.79
N VAL A 120 -14.28 -14.72 -14.78
CA VAL A 120 -13.56 -13.99 -13.73
C VAL A 120 -13.19 -12.59 -14.21
N TYR A 121 -13.61 -11.60 -13.44
CA TYR A 121 -13.35 -10.19 -13.63
C TYR A 121 -12.46 -9.64 -12.53
N ALA A 122 -11.62 -8.65 -12.84
CA ALA A 122 -10.93 -7.88 -11.81
C ALA A 122 -11.89 -6.87 -11.20
N LEU A 123 -11.79 -6.59 -9.89
CA LEU A 123 -12.61 -5.57 -9.24
C LEU A 123 -11.83 -4.27 -9.10
N GLU A 124 -12.32 -3.21 -9.75
CA GLU A 124 -11.77 -1.87 -9.63
C GLU A 124 -12.55 -1.04 -8.62
N LEU A 125 -11.84 -0.30 -7.76
CA LEU A 125 -12.45 0.52 -6.72
C LEU A 125 -13.12 1.75 -7.33
N ILE A 126 -14.41 1.92 -7.04
CA ILE A 126 -15.12 3.16 -7.34
C ILE A 126 -14.87 4.15 -6.19
N PRO A 127 -14.35 5.36 -6.46
CA PRO A 127 -14.21 6.39 -5.44
C PRO A 127 -15.58 6.81 -4.88
N ASP A 128 -15.70 6.92 -3.56
CA ASP A 128 -16.96 7.33 -2.91
C ASP A 128 -17.39 8.75 -3.29
N HIS A 129 -16.41 9.64 -3.48
CA HIS A 129 -16.63 11.02 -3.91
C HIS A 129 -15.55 11.44 -4.89
N LEU A 130 -15.96 12.17 -5.93
CA LEU A 130 -15.03 12.88 -6.79
C LEU A 130 -14.69 14.21 -6.12
N PRO A 131 -13.40 14.61 -6.05
CA PRO A 131 -13.00 15.86 -5.41
C PRO A 131 -13.46 17.10 -6.18
N THR A 132 -13.89 16.94 -7.43
CA THR A 132 -14.23 18.03 -8.34
C THR A 132 -15.34 17.55 -9.26
N SER A 133 -16.42 18.32 -9.36
CA SER A 133 -17.51 18.04 -10.29
C SER A 133 -17.25 18.70 -11.63
N LYS A 134 -17.27 17.91 -12.71
CA LYS A 134 -17.15 18.44 -14.09
C LYS A 134 -18.23 19.49 -14.43
N ASN A 135 -19.38 19.42 -13.77
CA ASN A 135 -20.52 20.31 -14.05
C ASN A 135 -20.51 21.59 -13.20
N PHE A 136 -19.92 21.56 -12.00
CA PHE A 136 -19.97 22.68 -11.05
C PHE A 136 -18.63 23.36 -10.83
N ASP A 137 -17.53 22.60 -10.90
CA ASP A 137 -16.20 23.11 -10.68
C ASP A 137 -15.54 23.40 -12.02
N PHE A 138 -15.75 24.62 -12.50
CA PHE A 138 -15.07 25.13 -13.67
C PHE A 138 -13.54 25.12 -13.46
N VAL A 139 -12.79 24.81 -14.52
CA VAL A 139 -11.32 24.86 -14.50
C VAL A 139 -10.89 26.24 -13.99
N LYS A 140 -10.28 26.27 -12.80
CA LYS A 140 -9.74 27.51 -12.24
C LYS A 140 -8.59 27.94 -13.14
N ILE A 141 -8.87 28.86 -14.04
CA ILE A 141 -7.85 29.51 -14.86
C ILE A 141 -6.84 30.11 -13.87
N PRO A 142 -5.54 29.78 -13.97
CA PRO A 142 -4.54 30.33 -13.09
C PRO A 142 -4.62 31.86 -13.18
N LYS A 143 -4.99 32.51 -12.07
CA LYS A 143 -5.11 33.96 -12.02
C LYS A 143 -3.72 34.55 -12.26
N GLU A 144 -3.60 35.41 -13.26
CA GLU A 144 -2.36 36.15 -13.46
C GLU A 144 -1.97 36.87 -12.16
N PRO A 145 -0.68 36.85 -11.78
CA PRO A 145 -0.24 37.51 -10.57
C PRO A 145 -0.54 39.00 -10.67
N LYS A 146 -1.37 39.51 -9.76
CA LYS A 146 -1.67 40.95 -9.68
C LYS A 146 -0.35 41.71 -9.53
N LYS A 147 -0.11 42.69 -10.40
CA LYS A 147 1.05 43.58 -10.27
C LYS A 147 0.99 44.27 -8.90
N LYS A 148 1.95 43.97 -8.02
CA LYS A 148 2.07 44.66 -6.73
C LYS A 148 2.54 46.09 -7.02
N TYR A 149 1.76 47.08 -6.58
CA TYR A 149 2.16 48.48 -6.72
C TYR A 149 3.43 48.72 -5.91
N ILE A 150 4.51 49.09 -6.60
CA ILE A 150 5.75 49.52 -5.97
C ILE A 150 5.72 51.06 -5.93
N PRO A 151 5.71 51.65 -4.73
CA PRO A 151 5.65 53.09 -4.56
C PRO A 151 6.90 53.80 -5.12
N PRO A 152 6.75 55.03 -5.64
CA PRO A 152 7.86 55.83 -6.13
C PRO A 152 8.85 56.15 -5.00
N MET A 153 10.09 56.47 -5.36
CA MET A 153 11.18 56.73 -4.40
C MET A 153 10.92 57.97 -3.54
N THR A 154 10.09 58.89 -4.01
CA THR A 154 9.64 60.10 -3.31
C THR A 154 8.49 59.85 -2.32
N HIS A 155 8.03 58.61 -2.17
CA HIS A 155 6.91 58.30 -1.28
C HIS A 155 7.35 58.33 0.20
N PRO A 156 6.56 58.92 1.13
CA PRO A 156 6.93 59.09 2.54
C PRO A 156 7.41 57.81 3.25
N TRP A 157 6.77 56.67 2.98
CA TRP A 157 7.15 55.38 3.58
C TRP A 157 8.45 54.76 3.02
N ARG A 158 8.95 55.24 1.86
CA ARG A 158 10.13 54.70 1.16
C ARG A 158 11.31 55.66 1.26
N GLN A 159 11.02 56.90 1.62
CA GLN A 159 11.99 57.99 1.78
C GLN A 159 13.08 57.62 2.77
N SER A 160 12.76 57.07 3.95
CA SER A 160 13.75 56.69 4.95
C SER A 160 14.70 55.59 4.46
N SER A 161 14.18 54.58 3.75
CA SER A 161 14.98 53.54 3.11
C SER A 161 15.84 54.09 1.97
N PHE A 162 15.31 55.04 1.19
CA PHE A 162 16.04 55.71 0.12
C PHE A 162 17.16 56.60 0.66
N GLU A 163 16.93 57.36 1.72
CA GLU A 163 17.94 58.17 2.39
C GLU A 163 19.06 57.30 2.98
N LYS A 164 18.72 56.17 3.61
CA LYS A 164 19.72 55.18 4.07
C LYS A 164 20.56 54.66 2.91
N HIS A 165 19.93 54.26 1.81
CA HIS A 165 20.64 53.82 0.60
C HIS A 165 21.58 54.90 0.05
N CYS A 166 21.10 56.14 -0.06
CA CYS A 166 21.90 57.29 -0.49
C CYS A 166 23.10 57.55 0.42
N LYS A 167 22.96 57.42 1.75
CA LYS A 167 24.07 57.56 2.72
C LYS A 167 25.09 56.42 2.61
N MET A 168 24.65 55.22 2.24
CA MET A 168 25.53 54.06 2.03
C MET A 168 26.34 54.11 0.72
N GLN A 169 26.11 55.10 -0.17
CA GLN A 169 26.85 55.19 -1.42
C GLN A 169 28.29 55.67 -1.19
N ALA A 170 29.25 54.89 -1.69
CA ALA A 170 30.69 55.05 -1.43
C ALA A 170 31.26 56.44 -1.77
N HIS A 171 30.69 57.17 -2.73
CA HIS A 171 31.18 58.49 -3.12
C HIS A 171 30.81 59.59 -2.10
N ARG A 172 29.75 59.41 -1.30
CA ARG A 172 29.36 60.35 -0.23
C ARG A 172 30.12 60.14 1.07
N LEU A 173 30.67 58.94 1.28
CA LEU A 173 31.53 58.63 2.42
C LEU A 173 32.91 59.31 2.32
N LYS A 174 33.36 59.67 1.11
CA LYS A 174 34.66 60.31 0.87
C LYS A 174 34.68 61.83 1.10
N THR A 175 33.52 62.47 1.29
CA THR A 175 33.41 63.93 1.42
C THR A 175 33.57 64.42 2.88
N ASN A 176 33.61 63.52 3.87
CA ASN A 176 33.76 63.85 5.30
C ASN A 176 35.14 63.44 5.86
N VAL A 177 36.21 63.76 5.14
CA VAL A 177 37.57 63.79 5.72
C VAL A 177 38.18 65.16 5.40
N ALA A 178 37.91 66.10 6.29
CA ALA A 178 38.62 67.36 6.49
C ALA A 178 38.48 67.74 7.97
#